data_AF-X1E017-F1
#
_entry.id   AF-X1E017-F1
#
_cell.length_a   1.000
_cell.length_b   1.000
_cell.length_c   1.000
_cell.angle_alpha   90.00
_cell.angle_beta   90.00
_cell.angle_gamma   90.00
#
_symmetry.space_group_name_H-M   'P 1'
#
loop_
_entity.id
_entity.type
_entity.pdbx_description
1 polymer ?
#
loop_
_entity_poly.entity_id
_entity_poly.type
_entity_poly.pdbx_seq_one_letter_code
_entity_poly.pdbx_strand_id
1 'polypeptide(L)'
;FTNPQDREILEESFKQDGANSEEEALVKIYQKIRSGRPLIFESIKEVFERSFKDSRRYNLGKVGRFQLNKELGLDTDWQICVLRLNDIIGVVKYLL
;
A
#
# COMPACT_ATOMS: atom_id res chain seq x y z
N PHE A 1 7.02 -14.65 1.91
CA PHE A 1 6.20 -15.75 1.39
C PHE A 1 7.05 -17.00 1.41
N THR A 2 7.36 -17.45 2.62
CA THR A 2 8.30 -18.54 2.86
C THR A 2 7.54 -19.76 3.38
N ASN A 3 6.34 -19.54 3.93
CA ASN A 3 5.42 -20.58 4.32
C ASN A 3 4.50 -20.94 3.13
N PRO A 4 4.32 -22.23 2.80
CA PRO A 4 3.37 -22.67 1.78
C PRO A 4 1.94 -22.14 1.96
N GLN A 5 1.50 -21.88 3.19
CA GLN A 5 0.15 -21.34 3.47
C GLN A 5 -0.05 -19.90 2.99
N ASP A 6 1.01 -19.08 2.98
CA ASP A 6 0.95 -17.69 2.49
C ASP A 6 0.42 -17.64 1.06
N ARG A 7 0.85 -18.61 0.24
CA ARG A 7 0.46 -18.70 -1.17
C ARG A 7 -1.01 -19.02 -1.32
N GLU A 8 -1.54 -19.93 -0.52
CA GLU A 8 -2.95 -20.30 -0.53
C GLU A 8 -3.83 -19.10 -0.15
N ILE A 9 -3.49 -18.39 0.93
CA ILE A 9 -4.20 -17.19 1.37
C ILE A 9 -4.20 -16.10 0.29
N LEU A 10 -3.05 -15.87 -0.35
CA LEU A 10 -2.94 -14.91 -1.44
C LEU A 10 -3.78 -15.32 -2.65
N GLU A 11 -3.74 -16.59 -3.05
CA GLU A 11 -4.52 -17.12 -4.18
C GLU A 11 -6.04 -17.00 -3.92
N GLU A 12 -6.49 -17.29 -2.70
CA GLU A 12 -7.89 -17.07 -2.29
C GLU A 12 -8.26 -15.58 -2.29
N SER A 13 -7.39 -14.72 -1.78
CA SER A 13 -7.60 -13.27 -1.75
C SER A 13 -7.72 -12.68 -3.16
N PHE A 14 -6.87 -13.12 -4.10
CA PHE A 14 -6.95 -12.68 -5.50
C PHE A 14 -8.23 -13.15 -6.19
N LYS A 15 -8.71 -14.37 -5.90
CA LYS A 15 -10.00 -14.87 -6.42
C LYS A 15 -11.18 -14.02 -5.94
N GLN A 16 -11.12 -13.51 -4.70
CA GLN A 16 -12.18 -12.69 -4.12
C GLN A 16 -12.13 -11.21 -4.55
N ASP A 17 -10.94 -10.64 -4.76
CA ASP A 17 -10.80 -9.21 -5.12
C ASP A 17 -11.44 -8.90 -6.48
N GLY A 18 -11.21 -9.77 -7.48
CA GLY A 18 -11.83 -9.68 -8.81
C GLY A 18 -11.48 -8.44 -9.62
N ALA A 19 -10.37 -7.74 -9.33
CA ALA A 19 -9.81 -6.73 -10.24
C ALA A 19 -8.79 -7.39 -11.17
N ASN A 20 -8.86 -7.11 -12.47
CA ASN A 20 -8.01 -7.74 -13.49
C ASN A 20 -7.00 -6.77 -14.12
N SER A 21 -7.04 -5.48 -13.75
CA SER A 21 -6.11 -4.46 -14.23
C SER A 21 -5.75 -3.44 -13.14
N GLU A 22 -4.65 -2.70 -13.34
CA GLU A 22 -4.25 -1.60 -12.44
C GLU A 22 -5.36 -0.53 -12.36
N GLU A 23 -6.00 -0.22 -13.49
CA GLU A 23 -7.08 0.77 -13.58
C GLU A 23 -8.29 0.34 -12.75
N GLU A 24 -8.72 -0.92 -12.87
CA GLU A 24 -9.83 -1.46 -12.07
C GLU A 24 -9.52 -1.43 -10.57
N ALA A 25 -8.30 -1.82 -10.20
CA ALA A 25 -7.85 -1.79 -8.80
C ALA A 25 -7.83 -0.35 -8.25
N LEU A 26 -7.31 0.60 -9.03
CA LEU A 26 -7.29 2.02 -8.67
C LEU A 26 -8.70 2.59 -8.48
N VAL A 27 -9.66 2.24 -9.35
CA VAL A 27 -11.07 2.65 -9.20
C VAL A 27 -11.68 2.07 -7.93
N LYS A 28 -11.49 0.78 -7.64
CA LYS A 28 -11.99 0.14 -6.41
C LYS A 28 -11.42 0.79 -5.16
N ILE A 29 -10.11 1.05 -5.13
CA ILE A 29 -9.45 1.75 -4.02
C ILE A 29 -10.04 3.16 -3.85
N TYR A 30 -10.17 3.90 -4.95
CA TYR A 30 -10.72 5.26 -4.92
C TYR A 30 -12.16 5.30 -4.41
N GLN A 31 -13.02 4.37 -4.86
CA GLN A 31 -14.40 4.26 -4.38
C GLN A 31 -14.47 3.97 -2.87
N LYS A 32 -13.56 3.14 -2.35
CA LYS A 32 -13.46 2.88 -0.90
C LYS A 32 -13.00 4.09 -0.10
N ILE A 33 -12.04 4.87 -0.61
CA ILE A 33 -11.51 6.06 0.09
C ILE A 33 -12.48 7.25 -0.02
N ARG A 34 -13.17 7.41 -1.15
CA ARG A 34 -14.06 8.54 -1.46
C ARG A 34 -15.35 8.08 -2.12
N SER A 35 -16.29 7.60 -1.32
CA SER A 35 -17.65 7.30 -1.76
C SER A 35 -18.37 8.57 -2.23
N GLY A 36 -18.78 8.64 -3.51
CA GLY A 36 -19.71 9.66 -4.03
C GLY A 36 -19.14 10.77 -4.91
N ARG A 37 -17.85 10.73 -5.31
CA ARG A 37 -17.29 11.69 -6.31
C ARG A 37 -17.19 11.07 -7.70
N PRO A 38 -17.42 11.83 -8.79
CA PRO A 38 -17.25 11.34 -10.15
C PRO A 38 -15.80 10.90 -10.39
N LEU A 39 -15.64 9.77 -11.09
CA LEU A 39 -14.36 9.13 -11.38
C LEU A 39 -13.69 9.84 -12.57
N ILE A 40 -12.66 10.64 -12.32
CA ILE A 40 -11.76 11.16 -13.36
C ILE A 40 -10.48 10.34 -13.25
N PHE A 41 -10.22 9.46 -14.22
CA PHE A 41 -9.13 8.47 -14.16
C PHE A 41 -7.75 9.11 -13.94
N GLU A 42 -7.40 10.20 -14.64
CA GLU A 42 -6.12 10.87 -14.43
C GLU A 42 -5.96 11.38 -12.99
N SER A 43 -7.07 11.77 -12.34
CA SER A 43 -7.09 12.23 -10.96
C SER A 43 -6.85 11.10 -9.96
N ILE A 44 -7.24 9.86 -10.27
CA ILE A 44 -7.19 8.74 -9.32
C ILE A 44 -5.75 8.35 -9.00
N LYS A 45 -4.90 8.19 -10.03
CA LYS A 45 -3.49 7.85 -9.86
C LYS A 45 -2.76 8.93 -9.06
N GLU A 46 -2.99 10.19 -9.40
CA GLU A 46 -2.45 11.32 -8.64
C GLU A 46 -2.93 11.34 -7.18
N VAL A 47 -4.21 11.07 -6.92
CA VAL A 47 -4.76 11.02 -5.56
C VAL A 47 -4.09 9.90 -4.76
N PHE A 48 -3.92 8.72 -5.35
CA PHE A 48 -3.24 7.61 -4.71
C PHE A 48 -1.78 7.96 -4.38
N GLU A 49 -1.03 8.47 -5.37
CA GLU A 49 0.36 8.87 -5.15
C GLU A 49 0.49 9.96 -4.10
N ARG A 50 -0.34 11.01 -4.16
CA ARG A 50 -0.33 12.10 -3.16
C ARG A 50 -0.75 11.63 -1.78
N SER A 51 -1.51 10.55 -1.65
CA SER A 51 -1.95 10.05 -0.35
C SER A 51 -0.82 9.39 0.44
N PHE A 52 0.13 8.74 -0.24
CA PHE A 52 1.19 7.95 0.42
C PHE A 52 2.60 8.47 0.18
N LYS A 53 2.84 9.21 -0.91
CA LYS A 53 4.17 9.72 -1.32
C LYS A 53 4.37 11.22 -1.07
N ASP A 54 3.31 12.00 -0.79
CA ASP A 54 3.44 13.42 -0.45
C ASP A 54 3.76 13.58 1.04
N SER A 55 4.97 14.03 1.34
CA SER A 55 5.47 14.23 2.71
C SER A 55 4.67 15.27 3.52
N ARG A 56 3.89 16.13 2.85
CA ARG A 56 2.98 17.08 3.50
C ARG A 56 1.67 16.43 3.95
N ARG A 57 1.28 15.33 3.32
CA ARG A 57 0.00 14.63 3.58
C ARG A 57 0.20 13.37 4.41
N TYR A 58 1.36 12.73 4.30
CA TYR A 58 1.67 11.50 5.01
C TYR A 58 3.12 11.51 5.50
N ASN A 59 3.31 11.27 6.80
CA ASN A 59 4.63 11.27 7.42
C ASN A 59 4.64 10.32 8.61
N LEU A 60 5.43 9.25 8.52
CA LEU A 60 5.67 8.27 9.58
C LEU A 60 6.46 8.87 10.77
N GLY A 61 7.11 10.01 10.56
CA GLY A 61 8.13 10.53 11.46
C GLY A 61 9.38 9.65 11.51
N LYS A 62 10.46 10.17 12.09
CA LYS A 62 11.72 9.43 12.22
C LYS A 62 11.56 8.18 13.08
N VAL A 63 10.79 8.30 14.16
CA VAL A 63 10.51 7.19 15.09
C VAL A 63 9.67 6.12 14.41
N GLY A 64 8.62 6.50 13.67
CA GLY A 64 7.78 5.53 12.95
C GLY A 64 8.56 4.83 11.84
N ARG A 65 9.40 5.56 11.08
CA ARG A 65 10.30 4.95 10.08
C ARG A 65 11.29 3.99 10.74
N PHE A 66 11.90 4.37 11.86
CA PHE A 66 12.80 3.49 12.60
C PHE A 66 12.11 2.21 13.08
N GLN A 67 10.92 2.33 13.68
CA GLN A 67 10.16 1.18 14.15
C GLN A 67 9.77 0.27 12.98
N LEU A 68 9.26 0.84 11.90
CA LEU A 68 8.86 0.10 10.70
C LEU A 68 10.03 -0.68 10.09
N ASN A 69 11.19 -0.03 9.98
CA ASN A 69 12.42 -0.68 9.53
C ASN A 69 12.84 -1.84 10.43
N LYS A 70 12.77 -1.63 11.75
CA LYS A 70 13.13 -2.64 12.75
C LYS A 70 12.22 -3.86 12.69
N GLU A 71 10.90 -3.66 12.68
CA GLU A 71 9.91 -4.75 12.67
C GLU A 71 9.97 -5.54 11.35
N LEU A 72 10.15 -4.85 10.22
CA LEU A 72 10.11 -5.46 8.90
C LEU A 72 11.50 -5.85 8.34
N GLY A 73 12.58 -5.59 9.09
CA GLY A 73 13.95 -5.82 8.65
C GLY A 73 14.36 -5.00 7.41
N LEU A 74 13.84 -3.78 7.27
CA LEU A 74 14.11 -2.90 6.12
C LEU A 74 15.24 -1.91 6.43
N ASP A 75 16.08 -1.62 5.44
CA ASP A 75 17.16 -0.62 5.53
C ASP A 75 16.79 0.66 4.75
N THR A 76 15.73 1.31 5.20
CA THR A 76 15.28 2.58 4.61
C THR A 76 15.90 3.75 5.35
N ASP A 77 16.39 4.77 4.64
CA ASP A 77 16.89 5.99 5.30
C ASP A 77 15.82 6.63 6.22
N TRP A 78 16.22 7.04 7.42
CA TRP A 78 15.36 7.68 8.42
C TRP A 78 14.79 9.03 7.98
N GLN A 79 15.36 9.66 6.94
CA GLN A 79 14.82 10.86 6.29
C GLN A 79 13.61 10.54 5.39
N ILE A 80 13.47 9.30 4.95
CA ILE A 80 12.34 8.88 4.10
C ILE A 80 11.17 8.50 5.00
N CYS A 81 10.39 9.51 5.38
CA CYS A 81 9.22 9.30 6.25
C CYS A 81 7.90 9.05 5.50
N VAL A 82 7.93 8.99 4.17
CA VAL A 82 6.76 8.60 3.36
C VAL A 82 6.69 7.08 3.20
N LEU A 83 5.49 6.55 2.92
CA LEU A 83 5.30 5.11 2.73
C LEU A 83 5.83 4.68 1.35
N ARG A 84 6.56 3.57 1.30
CA ARG A 84 7.10 2.96 0.07
C ARG A 84 6.43 1.64 -0.23
N LEU A 85 6.51 1.20 -1.49
CA LEU A 85 5.99 -0.09 -1.90
C LEU A 85 6.62 -1.25 -1.10
N ASN A 86 7.92 -1.19 -0.84
CA ASN A 86 8.62 -2.19 -0.03
C ASN A 86 8.08 -2.25 1.41
N ASP A 87 7.61 -1.13 1.96
CA ASP A 87 7.00 -1.11 3.28
C ASP A 87 5.69 -1.89 3.27
N ILE A 88 4.84 -1.65 2.27
CA ILE A 88 3.55 -2.35 2.11
C ILE A 88 3.78 -3.85 1.93
N ILE A 89 4.71 -4.23 1.05
CA ILE A 89 5.07 -5.64 0.82
C ILE A 89 5.60 -6.27 2.12
N GLY A 90 6.43 -5.53 2.87
CA GLY A 90 6.95 -5.97 4.17
C GLY A 90 5.84 -6.22 5.18
N VAL A 91 4.89 -5.28 5.32
CA VAL A 91 3.72 -5.45 6.21
C VAL A 91 2.88 -6.64 5.80
N VAL A 92 2.57 -6.82 4.52
CA VAL A 92 1.79 -7.98 4.05
C VAL A 92 2.53 -9.29 4.35
N LYS A 93 3.85 -9.34 4.17
CA LYS A 93 4.68 -10.51 4.51
C LYS A 93 4.82 -10.75 6.02
N TYR A 94 4.61 -9.73 6.85
CA TYR A 94 4.66 -9.85 8.30
C TYR A 94 3.32 -10.34 8.87
N LEU A 95 2.21 -10.01 8.20
CA LEU A 95 0.86 -10.43 8.60
C LEU A 95 0.51 -11.85 8.12
N LEU A 96 1.14 -12.31 7.04
CA LEU A 96 1.07 -13.68 6.53
C LEU A 96 2.18 -14.52 7.17
#